data_AF-A0AA36GYW4-F1
#
_entry.id   AF-A0AA36GYW4-F1
#
_cell.length_a   1.000
_cell.length_b   1.000
_cell.length_c   1.000
_cell.angle_alpha   90.00
_cell.angle_beta   90.00
_cell.angle_gamma   90.00
#
_symmetry.space_group_name_H-M   'P 1'
#
loop_
_entity.id
_entity.type
_entity.pdbx_description
1 polymer ?
#
loop_
_entity_poly.entity_id
_entity_poly.type
_entity_poly.pdbx_seq_one_letter_code
_entity_poly.pdbx_strand_id
1 'polypeptide(L)'
;MECVCVVFNRTLYSAICAELASQGFVVAAVEHRDESASATFYYKEQSEAQTKPPGKRENFRPVSDNLEEQWMYYRPLKTGEREFPLRNKQVKQRADECIRALDLLFDINAGKSVENVLESEFDFTTLENGMDLCRIAIMGHSFGGATVIECLCKEVRF
;
A
#
# COMPACT_ATOMS: atom_id res chain seq x y z
N MET A 1 -6.62 3.88 22.66
CA MET A 1 -7.32 3.20 21.54
C MET A 1 -7.04 4.15 20.39
N GLU A 2 -6.20 3.85 19.42
CA GLU A 2 -6.36 2.77 18.42
C GLU A 2 -4.98 2.30 17.90
N CYS A 3 -4.74 0.98 17.87
CA CYS A 3 -3.49 0.37 17.40
C CYS A 3 -3.42 0.39 15.86
N VAL A 4 -2.22 0.56 15.30
CA VAL A 4 -1.99 0.56 13.84
C VAL A 4 -1.64 -0.85 13.36
N CYS A 5 -2.39 -1.39 12.41
CA CYS A 5 -2.10 -2.68 11.78
C CYS A 5 -1.85 -2.53 10.27
N VAL A 6 -0.69 -2.98 9.79
CA VAL A 6 -0.37 -2.97 8.34
C VAL A 6 -0.62 -4.36 7.74
N VAL A 7 -1.44 -4.43 6.68
CA VAL A 7 -1.85 -5.65 5.95
C VAL A 7 -1.41 -5.55 4.48
N PHE A 8 -1.16 -6.67 3.78
CA PHE A 8 -0.45 -6.66 2.48
C PHE A 8 -1.29 -6.88 1.20
N ASN A 9 -2.61 -7.06 1.30
CA ASN A 9 -3.46 -7.06 0.11
C ASN A 9 -4.68 -6.18 0.34
N ARG A 10 -4.75 -5.12 -0.47
CA ARG A 10 -5.71 -4.02 -0.36
C ARG A 10 -7.17 -4.48 -0.34
N THR A 11 -7.53 -5.52 -1.09
CA THR A 11 -8.95 -5.89 -1.30
C THR A 11 -9.30 -7.31 -0.88
N LEU A 12 -8.35 -8.25 -0.94
CA LEU A 12 -8.62 -9.67 -0.65
C LEU A 12 -8.70 -10.00 0.85
N TYR A 13 -8.25 -9.10 1.73
CA TYR A 13 -8.35 -9.27 3.19
C TYR A 13 -9.37 -8.34 3.84
N SER A 14 -10.34 -7.82 3.08
CA SER A 14 -11.36 -6.89 3.59
C SER A 14 -12.12 -7.43 4.81
N ALA A 15 -12.39 -8.73 4.89
CA ALA A 15 -13.02 -9.35 6.06
C ALA A 15 -12.16 -9.22 7.33
N ILE A 16 -10.84 -9.43 7.23
CA ILE A 16 -9.92 -9.29 8.36
C ILE A 16 -9.75 -7.80 8.72
N CYS A 17 -9.61 -6.93 7.71
CA CYS A 17 -9.49 -5.49 7.93
C CYS A 17 -10.75 -4.92 8.60
N ALA A 18 -11.94 -5.32 8.15
CA ALA A 18 -13.21 -4.89 8.72
C ALA A 18 -13.40 -5.39 10.16
N GLU A 19 -13.05 -6.65 10.44
CA GLU A 19 -13.11 -7.19 11.81
C GLU A 19 -12.18 -6.40 12.74
N LEU A 20 -10.91 -6.23 12.37
CA LEU A 20 -9.95 -5.44 13.16
C LEU A 20 -10.43 -4.00 13.36
N ALA A 21 -10.93 -3.35 12.30
CA ALA A 21 -11.48 -2.00 12.40
C ALA A 21 -12.68 -1.93 13.36
N SER A 22 -13.54 -2.96 13.38
CA SER A 22 -14.68 -3.02 14.32
C SER A 22 -14.24 -3.14 15.79
N GLN A 23 -13.01 -3.62 16.03
CA GLN A 23 -12.39 -3.73 17.34
C GLN A 23 -11.54 -2.49 17.71
N GLY A 24 -11.59 -1.42 16.91
CA GLY A 24 -10.88 -0.16 17.18
C GLY A 24 -9.42 -0.14 16.73
N PHE A 25 -9.09 -0.85 15.64
CA PHE A 25 -7.78 -0.74 14.98
C PHE A 25 -7.87 0.15 13.74
N VAL A 26 -6.84 0.96 13.51
CA VAL A 26 -6.61 1.56 12.20
C VAL A 26 -5.83 0.57 11.35
N VAL A 27 -6.41 0.14 10.22
CA VAL A 27 -5.83 -0.89 9.36
C VAL A 27 -5.40 -0.29 8.03
N ALA A 28 -4.10 -0.35 7.73
CA ALA A 28 -3.53 0.08 6.46
C ALA A 28 -3.20 -1.14 5.58
N ALA A 29 -4.02 -1.39 4.56
CA ALA A 29 -3.82 -2.49 3.62
C ALA A 29 -3.01 -2.04 2.38
N VAL A 30 -1.71 -2.31 2.37
CA VAL A 30 -0.73 -1.95 1.33
C VAL A 30 -0.93 -2.81 0.08
N GLU A 31 -0.98 -2.15 -1.08
CA GLU A 31 -0.85 -2.81 -2.38
C GLU A 31 0.61 -2.72 -2.84
N HIS A 32 1.25 -3.87 -3.06
CA HIS A 32 2.68 -3.95 -3.39
C HIS A 32 2.98 -3.76 -4.87
N ARG A 33 4.06 -3.03 -5.17
CA ARG A 33 4.47 -2.64 -6.54
C ARG A 33 5.76 -3.34 -6.94
N ASP A 34 5.92 -4.57 -6.46
CA ASP A 34 7.08 -5.46 -6.65
C ASP A 34 6.83 -6.52 -7.74
N GLU A 35 5.77 -6.36 -8.54
CA GLU A 35 5.30 -7.32 -9.55
C GLU A 35 4.85 -8.69 -8.96
N SER A 36 4.61 -8.77 -7.64
CA SER A 36 4.03 -9.96 -7.00
C SER A 36 2.50 -9.94 -6.95
N ALA A 37 1.88 -8.75 -7.04
CA ALA A 37 0.43 -8.59 -7.12
C ALA A 37 -0.11 -9.04 -8.49
N SER A 38 -1.32 -9.61 -8.54
CA SER A 38 -1.97 -9.99 -9.80
C SER A 38 -2.13 -8.81 -10.75
N ALA A 39 -2.57 -7.67 -10.22
CA ALA A 39 -2.61 -6.38 -10.89
C ALA A 39 -2.56 -5.27 -9.84
N THR A 40 -1.82 -4.20 -10.12
CA THR A 40 -1.79 -2.92 -9.39
C THR A 40 -1.65 -1.79 -10.40
N PHE A 41 -1.83 -0.55 -9.96
CA PHE A 41 -1.62 0.61 -10.80
C PHE A 41 -0.95 1.74 -10.02
N TYR A 42 -0.39 2.68 -10.77
CA TYR A 42 0.10 3.96 -10.28
C TYR A 42 -0.17 5.02 -11.34
N TYR A 43 -0.11 6.30 -10.97
CA TYR A 43 -0.23 7.40 -11.92
C TYR A 43 1.14 7.95 -12.27
N LYS A 44 1.30 8.31 -13.55
CA LYS A 44 2.48 9.02 -14.05
C LYS A 44 2.03 10.34 -14.66
N GLU A 45 2.76 11.41 -14.40
CA GLU A 45 2.54 12.70 -15.07
C GLU A 45 2.81 12.56 -16.58
N GLN A 46 1.86 13.00 -17.40
CA GLN A 46 2.06 13.10 -18.84
C GLN A 46 2.94 14.31 -19.16
N SER A 47 4.08 14.06 -19.81
CA SER A 47 4.92 15.13 -20.34
C SER A 47 4.38 15.72 -21.65
N GLU A 48 3.51 15.02 -22.38
CA GLU A 48 2.88 15.51 -23.62
C GLU A 48 1.50 14.90 -23.85
N ALA A 49 0.59 15.70 -24.42
CA ALA A 49 -0.81 15.36 -24.68
C ALA A 49 -0.93 14.20 -25.70
N GLN A 50 -1.05 12.97 -25.22
CA GLN A 50 -1.43 11.82 -26.04
C GLN A 50 -2.87 11.39 -25.75
N THR A 51 -3.56 11.03 -26.84
CA THR A 51 -5.00 10.82 -26.93
C THR A 51 -5.47 9.64 -26.07
N LYS A 52 -6.42 9.91 -25.17
CA LYS A 52 -6.95 8.98 -24.16
C LYS A 52 -7.59 7.72 -24.79
N PRO A 53 -7.25 6.48 -24.37
CA PRO A 53 -8.12 5.33 -24.61
C PRO A 53 -9.38 5.41 -23.73
N PRO A 54 -10.54 4.89 -24.19
CA PRO A 54 -11.81 5.02 -23.49
C PRO A 54 -11.93 3.94 -22.41
N GLY A 55 -11.96 4.35 -21.14
CA GLY A 55 -12.17 3.42 -20.03
C GLY A 55 -12.02 4.07 -18.66
N LYS A 56 -12.59 5.25 -18.43
CA LYS A 56 -12.59 5.85 -17.08
C LYS A 56 -13.45 4.97 -16.17
N ARG A 57 -12.82 4.30 -15.20
CA ARG A 57 -13.52 3.64 -14.10
C ARG A 57 -14.00 4.71 -13.12
N GLU A 58 -15.27 4.66 -12.72
CA GLU A 58 -15.88 5.68 -11.85
C GLU A 58 -15.23 5.76 -10.46
N ASN A 59 -14.65 4.67 -9.96
CA ASN A 59 -14.20 4.54 -8.57
C ASN A 59 -12.74 4.97 -8.29
N PHE A 60 -11.95 5.29 -9.33
CA PHE A 60 -10.52 5.63 -9.20
C PHE A 60 -10.18 6.84 -10.09
N ARG A 61 -10.85 7.97 -9.84
CA ARG A 61 -10.56 9.20 -10.57
C ARG A 61 -9.28 9.83 -9.99
N PRO A 62 -8.28 10.18 -10.82
CA PRO A 62 -7.13 10.93 -10.33
C PRO A 62 -7.52 12.37 -9.99
N VAL A 63 -6.80 12.98 -9.07
CA VAL A 63 -6.98 14.40 -8.67
C VAL A 63 -6.70 15.39 -9.81
N SER A 64 -5.92 14.97 -10.81
CA SER A 64 -5.51 15.79 -11.96
C SER A 64 -5.71 15.03 -13.27
N ASP A 65 -6.20 15.74 -14.30
CA ASP A 65 -6.39 15.19 -15.65
C ASP A 65 -5.08 14.89 -16.38
N ASN A 66 -3.94 15.37 -15.87
CA ASN A 66 -2.60 15.16 -16.44
C ASN A 66 -1.95 13.85 -15.96
N LEU A 67 -2.65 13.10 -15.10
CA LEU A 67 -2.18 11.83 -14.56
C LEU A 67 -2.67 10.67 -15.42
N GLU A 68 -1.74 9.89 -15.93
CA GLU A 68 -2.02 8.68 -16.70
C GLU A 68 -1.88 7.44 -15.82
N GLU A 69 -2.95 6.64 -15.76
CA GLU A 69 -2.97 5.36 -15.05
C GLU A 69 -2.07 4.34 -15.77
N GLN A 70 -1.07 3.81 -15.08
CA GLN A 70 -0.17 2.78 -15.56
C GLN A 70 -0.41 1.48 -14.80
N TRP A 71 -0.79 0.43 -15.53
CA TRP A 71 -1.02 -0.90 -14.97
C TRP A 71 0.28 -1.69 -14.85
N MET A 72 0.47 -2.32 -13.70
CA MET A 72 1.53 -3.27 -13.41
C MET A 72 0.90 -4.62 -13.07
N TYR A 73 1.35 -5.66 -13.74
CA TYR A 73 0.79 -7.01 -13.60
C TYR A 73 1.80 -7.95 -12.93
N TYR A 74 1.28 -9.09 -12.46
CA TYR A 74 2.12 -10.15 -11.93
C TYR A 74 3.19 -10.58 -12.94
N ARG A 75 4.44 -10.61 -12.49
CA ARG A 75 5.56 -11.13 -13.25
C ARG A 75 5.77 -12.62 -12.95
N PRO A 76 5.53 -13.53 -13.90
CA PRO A 76 5.90 -14.92 -13.75
C PRO A 76 7.43 -15.09 -13.78
N LEU A 77 7.92 -16.16 -13.14
CA LEU A 77 9.33 -16.54 -13.22
C LEU A 77 9.67 -16.88 -14.68
N LYS A 78 10.74 -16.29 -15.23
CA LYS A 78 11.16 -16.58 -16.61
C LYS A 78 11.87 -17.93 -16.67
N THR A 79 11.81 -18.59 -17.83
CA THR A 79 12.56 -19.83 -18.06
C THR A 79 14.06 -19.62 -17.82
N GLY A 80 14.65 -20.43 -16.94
CA GLY A 80 16.07 -20.34 -16.58
C GLY A 80 16.41 -19.24 -15.55
N GLU A 81 15.43 -18.45 -15.09
CA GLU A 81 15.64 -17.47 -14.03
C GLU A 81 15.69 -18.14 -12.65
N ARG A 82 16.66 -17.75 -11.83
CA ARG A 82 16.74 -18.21 -10.44
C ARG A 82 15.65 -17.53 -9.61
N GLU A 83 14.82 -18.32 -8.95
CA GLU A 83 13.70 -17.82 -8.14
C GLU A 83 14.17 -17.03 -6.91
N PHE A 84 15.16 -17.54 -6.19
CA PHE A 84 15.57 -16.93 -4.92
C PHE A 84 16.01 -15.46 -5.06
N PRO A 85 16.90 -15.07 -5.99
CA PRO A 85 17.26 -13.66 -6.15
C PRO A 85 16.06 -12.75 -6.45
N LEU A 86 15.10 -13.22 -7.25
CA LEU A 86 13.89 -12.47 -7.56
C LEU A 86 13.00 -12.30 -6.33
N ARG A 87 12.64 -13.41 -5.67
CA ARG A 87 11.72 -13.38 -4.51
C ARG A 87 12.35 -12.71 -3.30
N ASN A 88 13.67 -12.82 -3.11
CA ASN A 88 14.38 -12.10 -2.06
C ASN A 88 14.43 -10.59 -2.33
N LYS A 89 14.56 -10.15 -3.59
CA LYS A 89 14.43 -8.73 -3.95
C LYS A 89 13.01 -8.23 -3.68
N GLN A 90 12.01 -9.01 -4.07
CA GLN A 90 10.59 -8.68 -3.85
C GLN A 90 10.26 -8.53 -2.36
N VAL A 91 10.59 -9.50 -1.50
CA VAL A 91 10.29 -9.39 -0.06
C VAL A 91 10.95 -8.19 0.60
N LYS A 92 12.19 -7.84 0.18
CA LYS A 92 12.90 -6.65 0.64
C LYS A 92 12.17 -5.37 0.24
N GLN A 93 11.74 -5.28 -1.02
CA GLN A 93 10.94 -4.14 -1.51
C GLN A 93 9.60 -4.04 -0.77
N ARG A 94 8.92 -5.17 -0.56
CA ARG A 94 7.64 -5.21 0.17
C ARG A 94 7.80 -4.70 1.61
N ALA A 95 8.90 -5.03 2.27
CA ALA A 95 9.20 -4.49 3.58
C ALA A 95 9.43 -2.97 3.55
N ASP A 96 10.18 -2.47 2.56
CA ASP A 96 10.38 -1.03 2.39
C ASP A 96 9.06 -0.29 2.08
N GLU A 97 8.13 -0.92 1.36
CA GLU A 97 6.79 -0.39 1.10
C GLU A 97 5.95 -0.30 2.37
N CYS A 98 6.04 -1.28 3.27
CA CYS A 98 5.33 -1.24 4.55
C CYS A 98 5.92 -0.22 5.54
N ILE A 99 7.24 -0.06 5.55
CA ILE A 99 7.89 1.00 6.33
C ILE A 99 7.45 2.37 5.82
N ARG A 100 7.42 2.58 4.50
CA ARG A 100 6.90 3.84 3.92
C ARG A 100 5.43 4.07 4.25
N ALA A 101 4.60 3.02 4.26
CA ALA A 101 3.21 3.14 4.67
C ALA A 101 3.10 3.52 6.16
N LEU A 102 3.94 2.96 7.02
CA LEU A 102 4.00 3.34 8.43
C LEU A 102 4.44 4.80 8.60
N ASP A 103 5.49 5.23 7.90
CA ASP A 103 5.95 6.62 7.92
C ASP A 103 4.84 7.59 7.49
N LEU A 104 4.06 7.23 6.46
CA LEU A 104 2.91 8.02 6.02
C LEU A 104 1.84 8.13 7.12
N LEU A 105 1.58 7.05 7.87
CA LEU A 105 0.64 7.09 9.00
C LEU A 105 1.16 7.98 10.14
N PHE A 106 2.47 7.94 10.43
CA PHE A 106 3.09 8.86 11.39
C PHE A 106 2.93 10.32 10.95
N ASP A 107 3.15 10.60 9.67
CA ASP A 107 2.99 11.94 9.09
C ASP A 107 1.54 12.43 9.18
N ILE A 108 0.56 11.59 8.83
CA ILE A 108 -0.87 11.88 8.97
C ILE A 108 -1.22 12.14 10.44
N ASN A 109 -0.77 11.28 11.36
CA ASN A 109 -1.05 11.46 12.79
C ASN A 109 -0.46 12.76 13.36
N ALA A 110 0.68 13.20 12.82
CA ALA A 110 1.33 14.45 13.17
C ALA A 110 0.68 15.69 12.52
N GLY A 111 -0.41 15.53 11.78
CA GLY A 111 -1.12 16.61 11.10
C GLY A 111 -0.42 17.11 9.84
N LYS A 112 0.54 16.36 9.29
CA LYS A 112 1.17 16.74 8.02
C LYS A 112 0.16 16.54 6.89
N SER A 113 0.07 17.54 6.01
CA SER A 113 -0.76 17.45 4.82
C SER A 113 -0.21 16.37 3.88
N VAL A 114 -1.08 15.44 3.50
CA VAL A 114 -0.81 14.39 2.51
C VAL A 114 -1.73 14.61 1.32
N GLU A 115 -1.14 14.71 0.14
CA GLU A 115 -1.90 14.79 -1.11
C GLU A 115 -2.32 13.39 -1.55
N ASN A 116 -3.62 13.13 -1.60
CA ASN A 116 -4.14 11.90 -2.17
C ASN A 116 -4.24 12.03 -3.69
N VAL A 117 -3.50 11.18 -4.40
CA VAL A 117 -3.52 11.13 -5.87
C VAL A 117 -4.90 10.70 -6.39
N LEU A 118 -5.67 9.96 -5.59
CA LEU A 118 -7.04 9.57 -5.89
C LEU A 118 -8.01 10.61 -5.34
N GLU A 119 -8.99 11.00 -6.15
CA GLU A 119 -10.13 11.79 -5.72
C GLU A 119 -10.90 11.00 -4.65
N SER A 120 -10.99 11.56 -3.45
CA SER A 120 -11.67 10.95 -2.31
C SER A 120 -12.32 12.03 -1.47
N GLU A 121 -13.53 11.75 -0.99
CA GLU A 121 -14.23 12.61 -0.03
C GLU A 121 -13.70 12.44 1.40
N PHE A 122 -12.78 11.49 1.63
CA PHE A 122 -12.21 11.25 2.95
C PHE A 122 -11.18 12.31 3.33
N ASP A 123 -11.46 13.02 4.41
CA ASP A 123 -10.56 14.03 4.97
C ASP A 123 -9.53 13.40 5.91
N PHE A 124 -8.27 13.32 5.47
CA PHE A 124 -7.17 12.76 6.25
C PHE A 124 -6.84 13.57 7.51
N THR A 125 -7.24 14.83 7.61
CA THR A 125 -7.02 15.62 8.83
C THR A 125 -7.80 15.07 10.02
N THR A 126 -8.87 14.30 9.78
CA THR A 126 -9.62 13.60 10.83
C THR A 126 -8.81 12.54 11.58
N LEU A 127 -7.69 12.10 11.02
CA LEU A 127 -6.78 11.13 11.62
C LEU A 127 -5.64 11.78 12.42
N GLU A 128 -5.56 13.12 12.46
CA GLU A 128 -4.57 13.83 13.27
C GLU A 128 -4.76 13.49 14.76
N ASN A 129 -3.67 13.07 15.42
CA ASN A 129 -3.67 12.57 16.80
C ASN A 129 -4.66 11.43 17.07
N GLY A 130 -5.17 10.75 16.03
CA GLY A 130 -6.16 9.68 16.13
C GLY A 130 -5.56 8.29 16.36
N MET A 131 -4.24 8.10 16.16
CA MET A 131 -3.58 6.80 16.18
C MET A 131 -2.66 6.63 17.40
N ASP A 132 -2.70 5.46 18.04
CA ASP A 132 -1.77 5.04 19.09
C ASP A 132 -0.50 4.46 18.46
N LEU A 133 0.46 5.34 18.16
CA LEU A 133 1.73 4.98 17.54
C LEU A 133 2.71 4.24 18.48
N CYS A 134 2.31 3.95 19.73
CA CYS A 134 3.06 3.05 20.62
C CYS A 134 2.63 1.59 20.48
N ARG A 135 1.53 1.33 19.76
CA ARG A 135 0.99 -0.01 19.52
C ARG A 135 0.83 -0.18 18.03
N ILE A 136 1.82 -0.81 17.42
CA ILE A 136 1.87 -1.04 15.99
C ILE A 136 2.08 -2.54 15.80
N ALA A 137 1.39 -3.11 14.80
CA ALA A 137 1.54 -4.48 14.41
C ALA A 137 1.60 -4.59 12.89
N ILE A 138 2.22 -5.66 12.41
CA ILE A 138 2.24 -6.01 10.99
C ILE A 138 1.76 -7.44 10.79
N MET A 139 0.89 -7.65 9.80
CA MET A 139 0.22 -8.92 9.56
C MET A 139 0.22 -9.29 8.09
N GLY A 140 0.48 -10.57 7.79
CA GLY A 140 0.49 -11.03 6.41
C GLY A 140 0.31 -12.53 6.24
N HIS A 141 -0.24 -12.90 5.09
CA HIS A 141 -0.48 -14.28 4.69
C HIS A 141 0.42 -14.66 3.51
N SER A 142 0.89 -15.91 3.50
CA SER A 142 1.77 -16.47 2.46
C SER A 142 3.01 -15.61 2.24
N PHE A 143 3.24 -15.04 1.06
CA PHE A 143 4.37 -14.15 0.80
C PHE A 143 4.36 -12.89 1.70
N GLY A 144 3.16 -12.46 2.14
CA GLY A 144 3.00 -11.44 3.17
C GLY A 144 3.56 -11.87 4.53
N GLY A 145 3.50 -13.16 4.88
CA GLY A 145 4.13 -13.69 6.10
C GLY A 145 5.67 -13.59 6.07
N ALA A 146 6.29 -13.86 4.92
CA ALA A 146 7.72 -13.60 4.75
C ALA A 146 8.04 -12.10 4.84
N THR A 147 7.13 -11.26 4.38
CA THR A 147 7.27 -9.79 4.47
C THR A 147 7.16 -9.32 5.92
N VAL A 148 6.27 -9.90 6.75
CA VAL A 148 6.23 -9.64 8.21
C VAL A 148 7.61 -9.84 8.83
N ILE A 149 8.23 -10.99 8.56
CA ILE A 149 9.56 -11.31 9.12
C ILE A 149 10.60 -10.29 8.64
N GLU A 150 10.62 -9.96 7.34
CA GLU A 150 11.56 -8.97 6.79
C GLU A 150 11.34 -7.57 7.38
N CYS A 151 10.10 -7.13 7.60
CA CYS A 151 9.79 -5.86 8.26
C CYS A 151 10.31 -5.84 9.70
N LEU A 152 10.03 -6.88 10.49
CA LEU A 152 10.48 -6.98 11.88
C LEU A 152 12.02 -7.00 11.99
N CYS A 153 12.71 -7.50 10.97
CA CYS A 153 14.17 -7.44 10.89
C CYS A 153 14.70 -6.03 10.57
N LYS A 154 13.94 -5.22 9.81
CA LYS A 154 14.38 -3.92 9.29
C LYS A 154 13.92 -2.73 10.13
N GLU A 155 12.79 -2.85 10.82
CA GLU A 155 12.10 -1.73 11.44
C GLU A 155 11.63 -2.12 12.84
N VAL A 156 12.13 -1.39 13.84
CA VAL A 156 11.92 -1.67 15.27
C VAL A 156 10.59 -1.14 15.80
N ARG A 157 9.89 -0.30 15.03
CA ARG A 157 8.57 0.23 15.40
C ARG A 157 7.44 -0.81 15.29
N PHE A 158 7.65 -1.92 14.56
CA PHE A 158 6.67 -3.00 14.38
C PHE A 158 6.75 -4.06 15.48
#